data_AF-A0A1J5MJ90-F1
#
_entry.id   AF-A0A1J5MJ90-F1
#
_cell.length_a   1.000
_cell.length_b   1.000
_cell.length_c   1.000
_cell.angle_alpha   90.00
_cell.angle_beta   90.00
_cell.angle_gamma   90.00
#
_symmetry.space_group_name_H-M   'P 1'
#
loop_
_entity.id
_entity.type
_entity.pdbx_description
1 polymer ?
#
loop_
_entity_poly.entity_id
_entity_poly.type
_entity_poly.pdbx_seq_one_letter_code
_entity_poly.pdbx_strand_id
1 'polypeptide(L)'
;MKTITLLFLNCFTLICFSQEIIEKNYETFDSFLEEQASKIESISEGMTQQDVQKEMGSSIKVKVPAVGKMKALNQVFKQPEFVNKYARNPERVIDILWYFSTPKDQNGVISKNECTPIIFENDSLVGKGWSFLQAYRRSGKMR
;
A
#
# COMPACT_ATOMS: atom_id res chain seq x y z
N MET A 1 53.99 15.82 9.19
CA MET A 1 52.66 15.49 9.75
C MET A 1 51.76 15.05 8.60
N LYS A 2 51.29 13.81 8.61
CA LYS A 2 50.38 13.27 7.58
C LYS A 2 49.00 13.14 8.20
N THR A 3 48.05 13.93 7.72
CA THR A 3 46.64 13.89 8.13
C THR A 3 45.97 12.68 7.45
N ILE A 4 45.49 11.74 8.25
CA ILE A 4 44.75 10.57 7.78
C ILE A 4 43.27 10.96 7.72
N THR A 5 42.72 11.06 6.51
CA THR A 5 41.30 11.31 6.27
C THR A 5 40.52 10.01 6.51
N LEU A 6 39.69 10.02 7.55
CA LEU A 6 38.82 8.91 7.92
C LEU A 6 37.63 8.83 6.95
N LEU A 7 37.57 7.77 6.14
CA LEU A 7 36.50 7.52 5.19
C LEU A 7 35.34 6.80 5.92
N PHE A 8 34.29 7.54 6.27
CA PHE A 8 33.06 6.96 6.82
C PHE A 8 32.30 6.25 5.70
N LEU A 9 32.46 4.93 5.62
CA LEU A 9 31.65 4.06 4.78
C LEU A 9 30.27 3.88 5.44
N ASN A 10 29.31 4.72 5.05
CA ASN A 10 27.91 4.59 5.43
C ASN A 10 27.31 3.36 4.75
N CYS A 11 27.30 2.24 5.48
CA CYS A 11 26.64 1.01 5.05
C CYS A 11 25.12 1.19 5.24
N PHE A 12 24.42 1.64 4.19
CA PHE A 12 22.96 1.61 4.14
C PHE A 12 22.52 0.14 4.13
N THR A 13 22.05 -0.36 5.27
CA THR A 13 21.41 -1.66 5.36
C THR A 13 20.05 -1.59 4.64
N LEU A 14 19.99 -2.15 3.43
CA LEU A 14 18.73 -2.47 2.77
C LEU A 14 18.01 -3.54 3.60
N ILE A 15 17.09 -3.11 4.46
CA ILE A 15 16.18 -4.04 5.14
C ILE A 15 15.20 -4.55 4.07
N CYS A 16 15.47 -5.75 3.54
CA CYS A 16 14.46 -6.51 2.80
C CYS A 16 13.42 -7.01 3.78
N PHE A 17 12.29 -6.29 3.92
CA PHE A 17 11.12 -6.81 4.60
C PHE A 17 10.53 -7.96 3.78
N SER A 18 10.88 -9.20 4.15
CA SER A 18 10.12 -10.38 3.72
C SER A 18 8.79 -10.34 4.47
N GLN A 19 7.73 -9.89 3.80
CA GLN A 19 6.39 -9.88 4.40
C GLN A 19 5.93 -11.33 4.58
N GLU A 20 5.88 -11.81 5.82
CA GLU A 20 5.22 -13.08 6.14
C GLU A 20 3.73 -13.00 5.79
N ILE A 21 3.21 -14.01 5.10
CA ILE A 21 1.77 -14.07 4.81
C ILE A 21 1.05 -14.54 6.07
N ILE A 22 0.21 -13.67 6.63
CA ILE A 22 -0.60 -14.00 7.81
C ILE A 22 -1.91 -14.63 7.36
N GLU A 23 -2.34 -15.73 7.97
CA GLU A 23 -3.66 -16.30 7.71
C GLU A 23 -4.69 -15.76 8.71
N LYS A 24 -5.84 -15.29 8.21
CA LYS A 24 -6.93 -14.81 9.06
C LYS A 24 -8.28 -15.30 8.53
N ASN A 25 -9.09 -15.80 9.46
CA ASN A 25 -10.46 -16.21 9.20
C ASN A 25 -11.39 -15.04 9.54
N TYR A 26 -12.35 -14.79 8.65
CA TYR A 26 -13.39 -13.79 8.83
C TYR A 26 -14.76 -14.44 8.68
N GLU A 27 -15.74 -13.97 9.45
CA GLU A 27 -17.11 -14.48 9.36
C GLU A 27 -17.77 -14.08 8.04
N THR A 28 -17.50 -12.84 7.60
CA THR A 28 -18.00 -12.27 6.34
C THR A 28 -16.88 -11.55 5.62
N PHE A 29 -17.03 -11.40 4.29
CA PHE A 29 -16.11 -10.58 3.52
C PHE A 29 -16.19 -9.10 3.93
N ASP A 30 -17.37 -8.63 4.36
CA ASP A 30 -17.56 -7.25 4.83
C ASP A 30 -16.69 -6.92 6.05
N SER A 31 -16.54 -7.85 7.01
CA SER A 31 -15.65 -7.62 8.16
C SER A 31 -14.17 -7.47 7.76
N PHE A 32 -13.75 -8.11 6.66
CA PHE A 32 -12.43 -7.89 6.10
C PHE A 32 -12.34 -6.50 5.45
N LEU A 33 -13.37 -6.07 4.72
CA LEU A 33 -13.44 -4.75 4.11
C LEU A 33 -13.45 -3.63 5.16
N GLU A 34 -14.16 -3.80 6.27
CA GLU A 34 -14.18 -2.85 7.40
C GLU A 34 -12.80 -2.69 8.03
N GLU A 35 -12.06 -3.79 8.22
CA GLU A 35 -10.67 -3.73 8.69
C GLU A 35 -9.77 -2.97 7.71
N GLN A 36 -9.90 -3.24 6.39
CA GLN A 36 -9.11 -2.51 5.38
C GLN A 36 -9.45 -1.02 5.37
N ALA A 37 -10.74 -0.67 5.48
CA ALA A 37 -11.19 0.71 5.55
C ALA A 37 -10.63 1.42 6.77
N SER A 38 -10.68 0.79 7.95
CA SER A 38 -10.15 1.35 9.20
C SER A 38 -8.64 1.62 9.12
N LYS A 39 -7.84 0.71 8.55
CA LYS A 39 -6.40 0.91 8.32
C LYS A 39 -6.11 2.04 7.34
N ILE A 40 -6.89 2.15 6.27
CA ILE A 40 -6.78 3.25 5.31
C ILE A 40 -7.17 4.58 5.95
N GLU A 41 -8.13 4.58 6.89
CA GLU A 41 -8.55 5.77 7.61
C GLU A 41 -7.49 6.26 8.61
N SER A 42 -6.79 5.34 9.30
CA SER A 42 -5.79 5.67 10.32
C SER A 42 -4.52 6.31 9.77
N ILE A 43 -4.17 6.07 8.50
CA ILE A 43 -3.04 6.74 7.86
C ILE A 43 -3.33 8.21 7.53
N SER A 44 -2.33 9.07 7.68
CA SER A 44 -2.47 10.52 7.57
C SER A 44 -1.32 11.17 6.81
N GLU A 45 -1.58 12.37 6.26
CA GLU A 45 -0.56 13.15 5.54
C GLU A 45 0.70 13.33 6.39
N GLY A 46 1.86 13.24 5.75
CA GLY A 46 3.16 13.32 6.41
C GLY A 46 3.79 11.97 6.77
N MET A 47 3.00 10.89 6.91
CA MET A 47 3.54 9.55 7.21
C MET A 47 4.47 9.04 6.11
N THR A 48 5.51 8.30 6.51
CA THR A 48 6.44 7.69 5.55
C THR A 48 5.83 6.46 4.86
N GLN A 49 6.42 5.99 3.75
CA GLN A 49 5.98 4.71 3.16
C GLN A 49 6.12 3.56 4.16
N GLN A 50 7.18 3.58 5.00
CA GLN A 50 7.40 2.57 6.02
C GLN A 50 6.31 2.59 7.10
N ASP A 51 5.92 3.77 7.57
CA ASP A 51 4.86 3.90 8.58
C ASP A 51 3.50 3.43 8.04
N VAL A 52 3.18 3.80 6.80
CA VAL A 52 1.97 3.34 6.13
C VAL A 52 1.99 1.83 5.93
N GLN A 53 3.11 1.25 5.52
CA GLN A 53 3.23 -0.21 5.39
C GLN A 53 3.08 -0.92 6.72
N LYS A 54 3.59 -0.35 7.81
CA LYS A 54 3.42 -0.88 9.16
C LYS A 54 1.96 -0.86 9.60
N GLU A 55 1.24 0.21 9.30
CA GLU A 55 -0.18 0.36 9.62
C GLU A 55 -1.07 -0.60 8.80
N MET A 56 -0.79 -0.73 7.51
CA MET A 56 -1.52 -1.66 6.64
C MET A 56 -1.23 -3.13 6.97
N GLY A 57 -0.02 -3.40 7.44
CA GLY A 57 0.45 -4.72 7.86
C GLY A 57 0.94 -5.59 6.71
N SER A 58 1.21 -6.86 7.03
CA SER A 58 1.68 -7.84 6.06
C SER A 58 0.58 -8.31 5.12
N SER A 59 0.99 -8.90 4.00
CA SER A 59 0.09 -9.65 3.13
C SER A 59 -0.72 -10.69 3.92
N ILE A 60 -2.00 -10.85 3.58
CA ILE A 60 -2.96 -11.62 4.38
C ILE A 60 -3.70 -12.64 3.51
N LYS A 61 -3.75 -13.89 3.96
CA LYS A 61 -4.60 -14.94 3.39
C LYS A 61 -5.94 -14.91 4.11
N VAL A 62 -6.95 -14.40 3.40
CA VAL A 62 -8.32 -14.23 3.89
C VAL A 62 -9.11 -15.51 3.60
N LYS A 63 -9.69 -16.07 4.66
CA LYS A 63 -10.63 -17.18 4.58
C LYS A 63 -12.01 -16.74 5.07
N VAL A 64 -13.02 -16.86 4.21
CA VAL A 64 -14.43 -16.58 4.53
C VAL A 64 -15.25 -17.82 4.17
N PRO A 65 -16.09 -18.36 5.06
CA PRO A 65 -16.93 -19.50 4.75
C PRO A 65 -18.01 -19.14 3.72
N ALA A 66 -18.62 -20.16 3.09
CA ALA A 66 -19.78 -19.95 2.25
C ALA A 66 -20.98 -19.54 3.13
N VAL A 67 -21.67 -18.45 2.78
CA VAL A 67 -22.85 -17.96 3.49
C VAL A 67 -23.98 -17.73 2.48
N GLY A 68 -25.08 -18.47 2.64
CA GLY A 68 -26.21 -18.42 1.71
C GLY A 68 -25.80 -18.77 0.27
N LYS A 69 -25.91 -17.82 -0.65
CA LYS A 69 -25.53 -17.97 -2.07
C LYS A 69 -24.07 -17.56 -2.37
N MET A 70 -23.36 -16.99 -1.40
CA MET A 70 -21.96 -16.58 -1.59
C MET A 70 -21.04 -17.80 -1.47
N LYS A 71 -20.09 -17.90 -2.42
CA LYS A 71 -19.03 -18.91 -2.36
C LYS A 71 -18.05 -18.56 -1.24
N ALA A 72 -17.43 -19.59 -0.67
CA ALA A 72 -16.31 -19.39 0.24
C ALA A 72 -15.17 -18.63 -0.45
N LEU A 73 -14.49 -17.76 0.29
CA LEU A 73 -13.29 -17.06 -0.16
C LEU A 73 -12.06 -17.70 0.49
N ASN A 74 -11.02 -17.91 -0.29
CA ASN A 74 -9.70 -18.33 0.18
C ASN A 74 -8.66 -17.68 -0.73
N GLN A 75 -8.30 -16.43 -0.43
CA GLN A 75 -7.50 -15.60 -1.32
C GLN A 75 -6.45 -14.82 -0.53
N VAL A 76 -5.27 -14.66 -1.14
CA VAL A 76 -4.21 -13.82 -0.59
C VAL A 76 -4.40 -12.39 -1.10
N PHE A 77 -4.37 -11.44 -0.20
CA PHE A 77 -4.35 -10.02 -0.45
C PHE A 77 -2.97 -9.46 -0.09
N LYS A 78 -2.29 -8.86 -1.06
CA LYS A 78 -1.00 -8.22 -0.86
C LYS A 78 -1.17 -6.82 -0.30
N GLN A 79 -0.18 -6.37 0.47
CA GLN A 79 -0.19 -5.08 1.15
C GLN A 79 1.10 -4.31 0.80
N PRO A 80 1.15 -3.55 -0.32
CA PRO A 80 0.08 -3.25 -1.28
C PRO A 80 -0.09 -4.29 -2.42
N GLU A 81 -1.21 -4.22 -3.13
CA GLU A 81 -1.49 -5.02 -4.33
C GLU A 81 -0.69 -4.56 -5.54
N PHE A 82 -0.53 -3.24 -5.68
CA PHE A 82 0.23 -2.65 -6.77
C PHE A 82 1.11 -1.52 -6.26
N VAL A 83 2.21 -1.30 -6.98
CA VAL A 83 3.11 -0.16 -6.77
C VAL A 83 3.32 0.51 -8.12
N ASN A 84 3.18 1.84 -8.17
CA ASN A 84 3.62 2.63 -9.32
C ASN A 84 4.62 3.69 -8.85
N LYS A 85 5.81 3.67 -9.43
CA LYS A 85 6.86 4.66 -9.16
C LYS A 85 7.02 5.59 -10.34
N TYR A 86 7.12 6.88 -10.08
CA TYR A 86 7.34 7.93 -11.06
C TYR A 86 8.51 8.79 -10.58
N ALA A 87 9.68 8.58 -11.19
CA ALA A 87 10.93 9.28 -10.85
C ALA A 87 11.45 10.06 -12.07
N ARG A 88 10.56 10.83 -12.73
CA ARG A 88 10.93 11.66 -13.90
C ARG A 88 11.73 12.89 -13.51
N ASN A 89 11.50 13.42 -12.31
CA ASN A 89 12.28 14.49 -11.71
C ASN A 89 12.99 13.96 -10.46
N PRO A 90 14.33 14.00 -10.36
CA PRO A 90 15.05 13.53 -9.18
C PRO A 90 14.71 14.33 -7.90
N GLU A 91 14.22 15.57 -8.03
CA GLU A 91 13.78 16.40 -6.88
C GLU A 91 12.35 16.07 -6.43
N ARG A 92 11.60 15.31 -7.24
CA ARG A 92 10.22 14.91 -6.94
C ARG A 92 9.96 13.49 -7.41
N VAL A 93 10.17 12.54 -6.51
CA VAL A 93 9.79 11.14 -6.68
C VAL A 93 8.36 10.97 -6.20
N ILE A 94 7.51 10.40 -7.06
CA ILE A 94 6.11 10.10 -6.73
C ILE A 94 5.91 8.60 -6.73
N ASP A 95 5.44 8.07 -5.61
CA ASP A 95 5.05 6.67 -5.48
C ASP A 95 3.56 6.56 -5.22
N ILE A 96 2.90 5.58 -5.83
CA ILE A 96 1.50 5.26 -5.59
C ILE A 96 1.42 3.80 -5.15
N LEU A 97 1.01 3.59 -3.90
CA LEU A 97 0.71 2.28 -3.34
C LEU A 97 -0.80 2.04 -3.46
N TRP A 98 -1.20 0.86 -3.92
CA TRP A 98 -2.60 0.52 -4.15
C TRP A 98 -3.00 -0.58 -3.19
N TYR A 99 -3.86 -0.26 -2.24
CA TYR A 99 -4.34 -1.19 -1.23
C TYR A 99 -5.78 -1.63 -1.54
N PHE A 100 -6.06 -2.93 -1.47
CA PHE A 100 -7.40 -3.44 -1.70
C PHE A 100 -8.40 -2.82 -0.72
N SER A 101 -9.55 -2.36 -1.22
CA SER A 101 -10.54 -1.68 -0.37
C SER A 101 -11.99 -1.94 -0.78
N THR A 102 -12.26 -2.33 -2.02
CA THR A 102 -13.66 -2.52 -2.48
C THR A 102 -13.71 -3.55 -3.60
N PRO A 103 -14.43 -4.67 -3.46
CA PRO A 103 -14.62 -5.59 -4.57
C PRO A 103 -15.46 -4.93 -5.66
N LYS A 104 -15.10 -5.17 -6.91
CA LYS A 104 -15.92 -4.81 -8.07
C LYS A 104 -16.14 -6.01 -8.98
N ASP A 105 -15.10 -6.81 -9.16
CA ASP A 105 -15.12 -7.94 -10.07
C ASP A 105 -15.04 -9.25 -9.27
N GLN A 106 -16.12 -10.03 -9.25
CA GLN A 106 -16.17 -11.33 -8.56
C GLN A 106 -15.42 -12.45 -9.31
N ASN A 107 -14.45 -12.09 -10.15
CA ASN A 107 -13.66 -13.02 -10.95
C ASN A 107 -12.41 -13.53 -10.22
N GLY A 108 -12.13 -13.02 -9.01
CA GLY A 108 -10.98 -13.41 -8.19
C GLY A 108 -9.65 -12.77 -8.62
N VAL A 109 -9.67 -11.86 -9.59
CA VAL A 109 -8.49 -11.11 -10.04
C VAL A 109 -8.63 -9.67 -9.57
N ILE A 110 -7.81 -9.30 -8.58
CA ILE A 110 -7.81 -7.92 -8.07
C ILE A 110 -7.30 -6.98 -9.15
N SER A 111 -8.06 -5.92 -9.41
CA SER A 111 -7.67 -4.82 -10.28
C SER A 111 -7.45 -3.53 -9.47
N LYS A 112 -6.75 -2.55 -10.04
CA LYS A 112 -6.57 -1.24 -9.37
C LYS A 112 -7.89 -0.54 -9.05
N ASN A 113 -8.95 -0.79 -9.83
CA ASN A 113 -10.27 -0.21 -9.61
C ASN A 113 -10.93 -0.67 -8.31
N GLU A 114 -10.41 -1.75 -7.72
CA GLU A 114 -10.80 -2.33 -6.44
C GLU A 114 -9.91 -1.90 -5.27
N CYS A 115 -8.91 -1.06 -5.58
CA CYS A 115 -7.97 -0.52 -4.60
C CYS A 115 -8.22 0.97 -4.32
N THR A 116 -7.79 1.40 -3.14
CA THR A 116 -7.59 2.79 -2.78
C THR A 116 -6.14 3.18 -3.06
N PRO A 117 -5.88 4.21 -3.89
CA PRO A 117 -4.53 4.72 -4.11
C PRO A 117 -4.06 5.57 -2.93
N ILE A 118 -2.84 5.34 -2.48
CA ILE A 118 -2.12 6.12 -1.47
C ILE A 118 -0.90 6.75 -2.16
N ILE A 119 -0.82 8.07 -2.17
CA ILE A 119 0.12 8.83 -2.98
C ILE A 119 1.20 9.43 -2.07
N PHE A 120 2.47 9.21 -2.43
CA PHE A 120 3.64 9.75 -1.76
C PHE A 120 4.39 10.71 -2.67
N GLU A 121 4.86 11.82 -2.12
CA GLU A 121 5.90 12.67 -2.72
C GLU A 121 7.14 12.61 -1.83
N ASN A 122 8.29 12.23 -2.38
CA ASN A 122 9.57 12.15 -1.66
C ASN A 122 9.46 11.41 -0.31
N ASP A 123 8.85 10.23 -0.35
CA ASP A 123 8.57 9.37 0.81
C ASP A 123 7.56 9.92 1.85
N SER A 124 6.87 11.03 1.57
CA SER A 124 5.84 11.56 2.46
C SER A 124 4.44 11.39 1.87
N LEU A 125 3.50 10.83 2.64
CA LEU A 125 2.10 10.68 2.25
C LEU A 125 1.48 12.06 2.00
N VAL A 126 1.04 12.33 0.78
CA VAL A 126 0.39 13.60 0.40
C VAL A 126 -1.12 13.48 0.22
N GLY A 127 -1.64 12.26 0.08
CA GLY A 127 -3.08 12.04 0.03
C GLY A 127 -3.47 10.61 -0.35
N LYS A 128 -4.77 10.35 -0.23
CA LYS A 128 -5.38 9.02 -0.44
C LYS A 128 -6.69 9.11 -1.22
N GLY A 129 -7.04 8.03 -1.91
CA GLY A 129 -8.33 7.89 -2.60
C GLY A 129 -8.35 8.40 -4.03
N TRP A 130 -9.36 7.93 -4.76
CA TRP A 130 -9.53 8.21 -6.19
C TRP A 130 -9.73 9.69 -6.50
N SER A 131 -10.51 10.40 -5.67
CA SER A 131 -10.75 11.84 -5.83
C SER A 131 -9.45 12.63 -5.74
N PHE A 132 -8.61 12.29 -4.74
CA PHE A 132 -7.30 12.91 -4.59
C PHE A 132 -6.41 12.59 -5.79
N LEU A 133 -6.30 11.31 -6.19
CA LEU A 133 -5.49 10.90 -7.34
C LEU A 133 -5.87 11.66 -8.62
N GLN A 134 -7.16 11.84 -8.88
CA GLN A 134 -7.64 12.57 -10.05
C GLN A 134 -7.26 14.05 -9.99
N ALA A 135 -7.47 14.71 -8.86
CA ALA A 135 -7.05 16.10 -8.66
C ALA A 135 -5.54 16.26 -8.80
N TYR A 136 -4.78 15.34 -8.21
CA TYR A 136 -3.34 15.28 -8.25
C TYR A 136 -2.81 15.14 -9.69
N ARG A 137 -3.41 14.27 -10.53
CA ARG A 137 -3.08 14.18 -11.96
C ARG A 137 -3.33 15.48 -12.72
N ARG A 138 -4.48 16.11 -12.48
CA ARG A 138 -4.88 17.36 -13.16
C ARG A 138 -3.95 18.52 -12.83
N SER A 139 -3.34 18.53 -11.64
CA SER A 139 -2.37 19.55 -11.23
C SER A 139 -1.06 19.55 -12.03
N GLY A 140 -0.82 18.53 -12.87
CA GLY A 140 0.42 18.39 -13.62
C GLY A 140 1.62 17.92 -12.78
N LYS A 141 1.46 17.74 -11.46
CA LYS A 141 2.52 17.24 -10.57
C LYS A 141 3.06 15.86 -10.96
N MET A 142 2.26 15.05 -11.66
CA MET A 142 2.63 13.71 -12.13
C MET A 142 3.29 13.66 -13.52
N ARG A 143 3.54 14.81 -14.17
CA ARG A 143 4.09 14.86 -15.54
C ARG A 143 5.61 14.71 -15.57
#